data_AF-E6TTE2-F1
#
_entry.id   AF-E6TTE2-F1
#
_cell.length_a   1.000
_cell.length_b   1.000
_cell.length_c   1.000
_cell.angle_alpha   90.00
_cell.angle_beta   90.00
_cell.angle_gamma   90.00
#
_symmetry.space_group_name_H-M   'P 1'
#
loop_
_entity.id
_entity.type
_entity.pdbx_description
1 polymer ?
#
loop_
_entity_poly.entity_id
_entity_poly.type
_entity_poly.pdbx_seq_one_letter_code
_entity_poly.pdbx_strand_id
1 'polypeptide(L)'
;MIDMLTEDELRWIEMILEDHDPLEISPSYYHKRKIELEWLNNKGRVRKELDELRKKLKVTPQQLLELKNDSARREQEIENFPGIYIIHNCVKDIYYIGQSKRVLDRAYKHFVTNPEDMKGRYELSVKCNLPEIYIDFNSGDKFIVSLIPLDNTSFSSLNELEGYAIVAYDSVVPNGYNRVIGNIMDKHVFKNDDYEKAANFIFERIIEVKGEDFFLTLSNERKRVVYTHKLFAELRLPRNLHFSKGFRMMIKEYIKENKKRKN
;
A
#
# COMPACT_ATOMS: atom_id res chain seq x y z
N MET A 1 -8.12 17.30 -30.61
CA MET A 1 -8.51 16.60 -29.37
C MET A 1 -9.98 16.18 -29.37
N ILE A 2 -10.86 16.86 -30.11
CA ILE A 2 -12.28 16.46 -30.28
C ILE A 2 -12.44 15.06 -30.95
N ASP A 3 -11.45 14.59 -31.72
CA ASP A 3 -11.49 13.25 -32.34
C ASP A 3 -10.95 12.10 -31.46
N MET A 4 -10.82 12.31 -30.15
CA MET A 4 -10.27 11.28 -29.26
C MET A 4 -11.30 10.22 -28.84
N LEU A 5 -12.59 10.58 -28.84
CA LEU A 5 -13.70 9.73 -28.41
C LEU A 5 -14.84 9.86 -29.43
N THR A 6 -15.52 8.76 -29.70
CA THR A 6 -16.75 8.72 -30.48
C THR A 6 -17.93 9.33 -29.70
N GLU A 7 -19.00 9.69 -30.39
CA GLU A 7 -20.21 10.21 -29.73
C GLU A 7 -20.83 9.22 -28.74
N ASP A 8 -20.79 7.93 -29.05
CA ASP A 8 -21.34 6.89 -28.16
C ASP A 8 -20.49 6.72 -26.90
N GLU A 9 -19.17 6.77 -27.04
CA GLU A 9 -18.23 6.75 -25.91
C GLU A 9 -18.43 7.98 -25.01
N LEU A 10 -18.61 9.17 -25.60
CA LEU A 10 -18.90 10.40 -24.85
C LEU A 10 -20.23 10.32 -24.10
N ARG A 11 -21.31 9.88 -24.78
CA ARG A 11 -22.63 9.69 -24.15
C ARG A 11 -22.57 8.72 -22.97
N TRP A 12 -21.83 7.61 -23.11
CA TRP A 12 -21.65 6.65 -22.02
C TRP A 12 -20.95 7.28 -20.80
N ILE A 13 -19.90 8.07 -21.01
CA ILE A 13 -19.20 8.78 -19.92
C ILE A 13 -20.13 9.81 -19.28
N GLU A 14 -20.88 10.58 -20.08
CA GLU A 14 -21.84 11.56 -19.57
C GLU A 14 -22.86 10.91 -18.64
N MET A 15 -23.49 9.82 -19.08
CA MET A 15 -24.47 9.08 -18.27
C MET A 15 -23.88 8.60 -16.93
N ILE A 16 -22.66 8.07 -16.92
CA ILE A 16 -21.99 7.64 -15.68
C ILE A 16 -21.83 8.81 -14.71
N LEU A 17 -21.50 10.00 -15.21
CA LEU A 17 -21.14 11.15 -14.38
C LEU A 17 -22.35 11.95 -13.87
N GLU A 18 -23.53 11.74 -14.45
CA GLU A 18 -24.80 12.40 -14.10
C GLU A 18 -25.52 11.75 -12.90
N ASP A 19 -25.38 10.44 -12.71
CA ASP A 19 -26.12 9.72 -11.65
C ASP A 19 -25.53 9.95 -10.25
N HIS A 20 -26.36 10.48 -9.35
CA HIS A 20 -26.03 10.71 -7.95
C HIS A 20 -27.11 10.15 -7.01
N ASP A 21 -26.82 9.03 -6.34
CA ASP A 21 -27.58 8.56 -5.18
C ASP A 21 -26.92 9.04 -3.86
N PRO A 22 -27.59 9.86 -3.04
CA PRO A 22 -27.09 10.29 -1.73
C PRO A 22 -27.06 9.19 -0.66
N LEU A 23 -27.65 8.01 -0.90
CA LEU A 23 -27.64 6.86 0.01
C LEU A 23 -26.52 5.84 -0.29
N GLU A 24 -25.66 6.14 -1.25
CA GLU A 24 -24.59 5.25 -1.71
C GLU A 24 -23.49 5.07 -0.63
N ILE A 25 -23.14 3.82 -0.33
CA ILE A 25 -22.05 3.47 0.60
C ILE A 25 -20.75 4.13 0.13
N SER A 26 -19.94 4.63 1.08
CA SER A 26 -18.70 5.32 0.73
C SER A 26 -17.82 4.47 -0.22
N PRO A 27 -17.33 5.03 -1.33
CA PRO A 27 -16.51 4.32 -2.31
C PRO A 27 -15.24 3.71 -1.70
N SER A 28 -14.62 4.46 -0.80
CA SER A 28 -13.47 4.01 -0.02
C SER A 28 -13.79 2.80 0.86
N TYR A 29 -15.01 2.70 1.38
CA TYR A 29 -15.46 1.57 2.15
C TYR A 29 -15.62 0.33 1.26
N TYR A 30 -16.27 0.46 0.11
CA TYR A 30 -16.43 -0.65 -0.83
C TYR A 30 -15.07 -1.16 -1.33
N HIS A 31 -14.19 -0.26 -1.77
CA HIS A 31 -12.84 -0.60 -2.19
C HIS A 31 -12.06 -1.32 -1.09
N LYS A 32 -12.09 -0.80 0.14
CA LYS A 32 -11.46 -1.44 1.29
C LYS A 32 -12.00 -2.85 1.51
N ARG A 33 -13.32 -3.03 1.50
CA ARG A 33 -13.96 -4.33 1.69
C ARG A 33 -13.62 -5.32 0.58
N LYS A 34 -13.59 -4.87 -0.68
CA LYS A 34 -13.22 -5.70 -1.84
C LYS A 34 -11.79 -6.23 -1.70
N ILE A 35 -10.85 -5.36 -1.34
CA ILE A 35 -9.45 -5.73 -1.09
C ILE A 35 -9.32 -6.68 0.10
N GLU A 36 -9.98 -6.38 1.23
CA GLU A 36 -9.97 -7.26 2.41
C GLU A 36 -10.47 -8.67 2.07
N LEU A 37 -11.53 -8.79 1.28
CA LEU A 37 -12.08 -10.06 0.82
C LEU A 37 -11.11 -10.79 -0.12
N GLU A 38 -10.50 -10.08 -1.06
CA GLU A 38 -9.48 -10.64 -1.96
C GLU A 38 -8.29 -11.22 -1.18
N TRP A 39 -7.80 -10.48 -0.19
CA TRP A 39 -6.72 -10.92 0.69
C TRP A 39 -7.10 -12.16 1.48
N LEU A 40 -8.33 -12.18 2.03
CA LEU A 40 -8.85 -13.34 2.77
C LEU A 40 -8.96 -14.57 1.87
N ASN A 41 -9.45 -14.43 0.65
CA ASN A 41 -9.60 -15.53 -0.31
C ASN A 41 -8.25 -16.15 -0.71
N ASN A 42 -7.17 -15.36 -0.67
CA ASN A 42 -5.82 -15.82 -1.00
C ASN A 42 -4.98 -16.23 0.22
N LYS A 43 -5.53 -16.11 1.44
CA LYS A 43 -4.81 -16.30 2.72
C LYS A 43 -3.91 -17.53 2.74
N GLY A 44 -4.46 -18.71 2.39
CA GLY A 44 -3.71 -19.97 2.43
C GLY A 44 -2.58 -20.06 1.41
N ARG A 45 -2.81 -19.57 0.18
CA ARG A 45 -1.80 -19.56 -0.89
C ARG A 45 -0.63 -18.67 -0.51
N VAL A 46 -0.92 -17.45 -0.07
CA VAL A 46 0.09 -16.46 0.36
C VAL A 46 0.85 -16.97 1.57
N ARG A 47 0.17 -17.56 2.56
CA ARG A 47 0.83 -18.12 3.74
C ARG A 47 1.90 -19.15 3.33
N LYS A 48 1.55 -20.07 2.43
CA LYS A 48 2.48 -21.09 1.93
C LYS A 48 3.68 -20.47 1.19
N GLU A 49 3.46 -19.50 0.31
CA GLU A 49 4.53 -18.79 -0.40
C GLU A 49 5.50 -18.12 0.58
N LEU A 50 4.96 -17.36 1.56
CA LEU A 50 5.77 -16.64 2.54
C LEU A 50 6.48 -17.58 3.52
N ASP A 51 5.88 -18.72 3.89
CA ASP A 51 6.52 -19.72 4.75
C ASP A 51 7.74 -20.37 4.07
N GLU A 52 7.75 -20.52 2.75
CA GLU A 52 8.94 -20.97 2.02
C GLU A 52 10.01 -19.88 1.95
N LEU A 53 9.62 -18.63 1.64
CA LEU A 53 10.55 -17.51 1.57
C LEU A 53 11.21 -17.21 2.91
N ARG A 54 10.46 -17.27 4.01
CA ARG A 54 10.99 -16.96 5.33
C ARG A 54 12.02 -17.96 5.84
N LYS A 55 12.16 -19.15 5.23
CA LYS A 55 13.23 -20.11 5.55
C LYS A 55 14.61 -19.62 5.11
N LYS A 56 14.67 -18.72 4.12
CA LYS A 56 15.93 -18.26 3.49
C LYS A 56 16.71 -17.27 4.35
N LEU A 57 16.02 -16.32 5.00
CA LEU A 57 16.65 -15.27 5.78
C LEU A 57 15.91 -15.05 7.10
N LYS A 58 16.49 -15.58 8.18
CA LYS A 58 16.03 -15.44 9.56
C LYS A 58 17.14 -14.89 10.43
N VAL A 59 16.78 -13.95 11.29
CA VAL A 59 17.66 -13.38 12.29
C VAL A 59 16.96 -13.31 13.64
N THR A 60 17.74 -13.41 14.71
CA THR A 60 17.28 -13.11 16.06
C THR A 60 17.25 -11.59 16.28
N PRO A 61 16.51 -11.08 17.27
CA PRO A 61 16.59 -9.67 17.66
C PRO A 61 18.02 -9.22 17.96
N GLN A 62 18.85 -10.07 18.58
CA GLN A 62 20.25 -9.78 18.90
C GLN A 62 21.08 -9.57 17.63
N GLN A 63 20.99 -10.49 16.66
CA GLN A 63 21.65 -10.33 15.35
C GLN A 63 21.16 -9.06 14.64
N LEU A 64 19.86 -8.77 14.71
CA LEU A 64 19.28 -7.57 14.10
C LEU A 64 19.81 -6.26 14.73
N LEU A 65 20.11 -6.28 16.03
CA LEU A 65 20.74 -5.16 16.75
C LEU A 65 22.20 -4.95 16.33
N GLU A 66 22.95 -6.03 16.09
CA GLU A 66 24.31 -5.97 15.54
C GLU A 66 24.31 -5.35 14.14
N LEU A 67 23.33 -5.75 13.31
CA LEU A 67 23.12 -5.25 11.94
C LEU A 67 22.57 -3.82 11.86
N LYS A 68 22.38 -3.13 13.00
CA LYS A 68 22.12 -1.69 13.02
C LYS A 68 23.32 -0.89 12.52
N ASN A 69 24.54 -1.39 12.75
CA ASN A 69 25.77 -0.69 12.40
C ASN A 69 26.13 -0.90 10.92
N ASP A 70 26.30 0.19 10.17
CA ASP A 70 26.64 0.13 8.73
C ASP A 70 27.97 -0.60 8.45
N SER A 71 28.92 -0.54 9.38
CA SER A 71 30.19 -1.26 9.30
C SER A 71 29.97 -2.78 9.37
N ALA A 72 29.20 -3.23 10.36
CA ALA A 72 28.88 -4.65 10.56
C ALA A 72 28.07 -5.22 9.38
N ARG A 73 27.18 -4.42 8.79
CA ARG A 73 26.46 -4.79 7.56
C ARG A 73 27.38 -5.03 6.38
N ARG A 74 28.36 -4.14 6.16
CA ARG A 74 29.32 -4.24 5.06
C ARG A 74 30.27 -5.42 5.21
N GLU A 75 30.71 -5.70 6.43
CA GLU A 75 31.55 -6.87 6.72
C GLU A 75 30.83 -8.21 6.47
N GLN A 76 29.51 -8.23 6.63
CA GLN A 76 28.67 -9.42 6.37
C GLN A 76 28.03 -9.42 4.98
N GLU A 77 28.32 -8.42 4.14
CA GLU A 77 27.70 -8.22 2.82
C GLU A 77 26.15 -8.18 2.86
N ILE A 78 25.59 -7.73 3.99
CA ILE A 78 24.14 -7.62 4.19
C ILE A 78 23.71 -6.18 3.89
N GLU A 79 23.15 -5.98 2.71
CA GLU A 79 22.53 -4.72 2.36
C GLU A 79 21.09 -4.61 2.86
N ASN A 80 20.63 -3.37 3.00
CA ASN A 80 19.24 -3.11 3.33
C ASN A 80 18.40 -3.03 2.05
N PHE A 81 17.15 -3.48 2.10
CA PHE A 81 16.33 -3.65 0.90
C PHE A 81 14.86 -3.31 1.13
N PRO A 82 14.10 -3.04 0.05
CA PRO A 82 12.65 -2.95 0.10
C PRO A 82 12.03 -4.33 0.29
N GLY A 83 11.15 -4.48 1.28
CA GLY A 83 10.45 -5.72 1.55
C GLY A 83 9.59 -5.67 2.81
N ILE A 84 9.27 -6.86 3.31
CA ILE A 84 8.60 -7.03 4.61
C ILE A 84 9.51 -7.71 5.62
N TYR A 85 9.19 -7.53 6.89
CA TYR A 85 9.74 -8.29 8.00
C TYR A 85 8.60 -8.90 8.81
N ILE A 86 8.78 -10.16 9.18
CA ILE A 86 7.84 -10.96 9.97
C ILE A 86 8.50 -11.20 11.33
N ILE A 87 7.98 -10.59 12.39
CA ILE A 87 8.43 -10.84 13.76
C ILE A 87 7.50 -11.88 14.36
N HIS A 88 8.04 -13.03 14.75
CA HIS A 88 7.32 -14.13 15.36
C HIS A 88 7.72 -14.24 16.83
N ASN A 89 6.76 -14.06 17.74
CA ASN A 89 6.94 -14.42 19.15
C ASN A 89 6.75 -15.94 19.26
N CYS A 90 7.82 -16.67 19.53
CA CYS A 90 7.81 -18.13 19.59
C CYS A 90 7.18 -18.67 20.88
N VAL A 91 7.02 -17.85 21.91
CA VAL A 91 6.39 -18.24 23.18
C VAL A 91 4.87 -18.16 23.06
N LYS A 92 4.36 -17.07 22.49
CA LYS A 92 2.92 -16.81 22.32
C LYS A 92 2.35 -17.34 20.99
N ASP A 93 3.22 -17.73 20.06
CA ASP A 93 2.91 -18.09 18.68
C ASP A 93 2.07 -17.04 17.92
N ILE A 94 2.42 -15.76 18.10
CA ILE A 94 1.78 -14.63 17.44
C ILE A 94 2.77 -13.81 16.62
N TYR A 95 2.24 -13.05 15.66
CA TYR A 95 3.04 -12.41 14.62
C TYR A 95 2.86 -10.89 14.58
N TYR A 96 3.89 -10.21 14.10
CA TYR A 96 3.84 -8.84 13.60
C TYR A 96 4.40 -8.81 12.19
N ILE A 97 3.71 -8.13 11.29
CA ILE A 97 4.18 -7.87 9.93
C ILE A 97 4.43 -6.37 9.78
N GLY A 98 5.55 -5.99 9.19
CA GLY A 98 5.76 -4.62 8.74
C GLY A 98 6.49 -4.56 7.41
N GLN A 99 6.29 -3.47 6.66
CA GLN A 99 7.07 -3.16 5.47
C GLN A 99 8.07 -2.03 5.67
N SER A 100 9.10 -2.00 4.83
CA SER A 100 9.98 -0.85 4.67
C SER A 100 10.74 -0.89 3.36
N LYS A 101 11.20 0.28 2.89
CA LYS A 101 12.29 0.39 1.91
C LYS A 101 13.66 0.00 2.48
N ARG A 102 13.76 -0.03 3.81
CA ARG A 102 14.96 -0.28 4.60
C ARG A 102 14.59 -1.24 5.74
N VAL A 103 14.23 -2.48 5.41
CA VAL A 103 13.67 -3.48 6.35
C VAL A 103 14.49 -3.68 7.62
N LEU A 104 15.83 -3.75 7.54
CA LEU A 104 16.69 -3.98 8.70
C LEU A 104 16.52 -2.84 9.71
N ASP A 105 16.60 -1.61 9.22
CA ASP A 105 16.48 -0.39 10.02
C ASP A 105 15.10 -0.20 10.66
N ARG A 106 14.06 -0.75 10.03
CA ARG A 106 12.69 -0.69 10.54
C ARG A 106 12.41 -1.80 11.55
N ALA A 107 12.88 -3.02 11.27
CA ALA A 107 12.63 -4.19 12.10
C ALA A 107 13.26 -4.05 13.49
N TYR A 108 14.51 -3.57 13.61
CA TYR A 108 15.19 -3.52 14.92
C TYR A 108 14.53 -2.55 15.88
N LYS A 109 13.90 -1.48 15.37
CA LYS A 109 13.23 -0.46 16.19
C LYS A 109 12.15 -1.03 17.09
N HIS A 110 11.50 -2.12 16.68
CA HIS A 110 10.47 -2.78 17.52
C HIS A 110 11.02 -3.38 18.82
N PHE A 111 12.33 -3.65 18.89
CA PHE A 111 12.97 -4.22 20.07
C PHE A 111 13.67 -3.18 20.95
N VAL A 112 13.87 -1.94 20.47
CA VAL A 112 14.59 -0.89 21.21
C VAL A 112 13.76 0.34 21.52
N THR A 113 12.63 0.55 20.83
CA THR A 113 11.79 1.72 21.07
C THR A 113 10.77 1.41 22.16
N ASN A 114 10.86 2.14 23.28
CA ASN A 114 9.89 2.03 24.35
C ASN A 114 8.52 2.55 23.86
N PRO A 115 7.43 1.77 23.97
CA PRO A 115 6.11 2.22 23.55
C PRO A 115 5.64 3.46 24.32
N GLU A 116 6.12 3.71 25.54
CA GLU A 116 5.79 4.90 26.34
C GLU A 116 6.19 6.22 25.64
N ASP A 117 7.24 6.18 24.81
CA ASP A 117 7.65 7.31 23.97
C ASP A 117 6.60 7.62 22.87
N MET A 118 5.65 6.70 22.64
CA MET A 118 4.53 6.81 21.70
C MET A 118 3.19 6.85 22.44
N LYS A 119 2.99 7.91 23.24
CA LYS A 119 1.84 8.13 24.14
C LYS A 119 0.50 7.56 23.66
N GLY A 120 0.05 7.92 22.45
CA GLY A 120 -1.27 7.47 21.94
C GLY A 120 -1.37 5.96 21.68
N ARG A 121 -0.29 5.31 21.22
CA ARG A 121 -0.27 3.85 21.03
C ARG A 121 -0.23 3.15 22.38
N TYR A 122 0.63 3.61 23.28
CA TYR A 122 0.79 3.03 24.61
C TYR A 122 -0.48 3.10 25.45
N GLU A 123 -1.14 4.25 25.50
CA GLU A 123 -2.40 4.42 26.22
C GLU A 123 -3.47 3.42 25.76
N LEU A 124 -3.59 3.19 24.45
CA LEU A 124 -4.51 2.21 23.90
C LEU A 124 -4.11 0.78 24.29
N SER A 125 -2.81 0.46 24.21
CA SER A 125 -2.30 -0.86 24.56
C SER A 125 -2.52 -1.19 26.04
N VAL A 126 -2.29 -0.24 26.95
CA VAL A 126 -2.57 -0.40 28.38
C VAL A 126 -4.08 -0.55 28.62
N LYS A 127 -4.89 0.37 28.07
CA LYS A 127 -6.33 0.38 28.28
C LYS A 127 -7.02 -0.90 27.78
N CYS A 128 -6.56 -1.44 26.67
CA CYS A 128 -7.16 -2.60 26.01
C CYS A 128 -6.34 -3.89 26.20
N ASN A 129 -5.32 -3.88 27.06
CA ASN A 129 -4.40 -5.00 27.31
C ASN A 129 -3.88 -5.65 26.01
N LEU A 130 -3.42 -4.82 25.07
CA LEU A 130 -2.94 -5.27 23.77
C LEU A 130 -1.47 -5.68 23.84
N PRO A 131 -1.06 -6.73 23.11
CA PRO A 131 0.32 -7.18 23.11
C PRO A 131 1.25 -6.13 22.47
N GLU A 132 2.46 -6.01 23.01
CA GLU A 132 3.51 -5.11 22.54
C GLU A 132 4.87 -5.83 22.48
N ILE A 133 5.52 -5.78 21.31
CA ILE A 133 6.77 -6.52 21.03
C ILE A 133 7.87 -6.14 22.02
N TYR A 134 8.06 -4.84 22.28
CA TYR A 134 9.07 -4.33 23.20
C TYR A 134 8.89 -4.89 24.63
N ILE A 135 7.64 -4.93 25.12
CA ILE A 135 7.31 -5.40 26.46
C ILE A 135 7.56 -6.91 26.57
N ASP A 136 7.06 -7.67 25.58
CA ASP A 136 7.23 -9.12 25.55
C ASP A 136 8.71 -9.53 25.42
N PHE A 137 9.45 -8.84 24.55
CA PHE A 137 10.89 -9.06 24.38
C PHE A 137 11.68 -8.79 25.67
N ASN A 138 11.41 -7.67 26.34
CA ASN A 138 12.07 -7.35 27.62
C ASN A 138 11.63 -8.25 28.77
N SER A 139 10.49 -8.92 28.65
CA SER A 139 10.02 -9.95 29.59
C SER A 139 10.68 -11.32 29.35
N GLY A 140 11.52 -11.45 28.31
CA GLY A 140 12.28 -12.67 28.01
C GLY A 140 11.64 -13.57 26.96
N ASP A 141 10.57 -13.16 26.30
CA ASP A 141 9.99 -13.94 25.20
C ASP A 141 11.00 -14.11 24.06
N LYS A 142 11.02 -15.31 23.46
CA LYS A 142 11.89 -15.62 22.33
C LYS A 142 11.24 -15.16 21.02
N PHE A 143 12.01 -14.47 20.19
CA PHE A 143 11.55 -13.98 18.90
C PHE A 143 12.43 -14.46 17.75
N ILE A 144 11.81 -14.65 16.58
CA ILE A 144 12.48 -14.85 15.30
C ILE A 144 11.98 -13.77 14.33
N VAL A 145 12.90 -13.12 13.64
CA VAL A 145 12.60 -12.14 12.60
C VAL A 145 12.94 -12.75 11.25
N SER A 146 11.95 -12.85 10.36
CA SER A 146 12.15 -13.25 8.97
C SER A 146 12.12 -12.02 8.07
N LEU A 147 13.07 -11.91 7.14
CA LEU A 147 13.18 -10.77 6.25
C LEU A 147 12.94 -11.24 4.82
N ILE A 148 11.97 -10.61 4.14
CA ILE A 148 11.55 -11.04 2.80
C ILE A 148 11.65 -9.84 1.86
N PRO A 149 12.66 -9.83 0.95
CA PRO A 149 12.75 -8.86 -0.12
C PRO A 149 11.51 -8.85 -1.02
N LEU A 150 11.08 -7.67 -1.48
CA LEU A 150 9.90 -7.55 -2.37
C LEU A 150 10.13 -8.23 -3.72
N ASP A 151 11.35 -8.12 -4.27
CA ASP A 151 11.77 -8.71 -5.55
C ASP A 151 11.76 -10.26 -5.55
N ASN A 152 11.78 -10.87 -4.37
CA ASN A 152 11.64 -12.31 -4.20
C ASN A 152 10.17 -12.77 -4.12
N THR A 153 9.21 -11.89 -4.37
CA THR A 153 7.77 -12.18 -4.27
C THR A 153 7.06 -11.89 -5.59
N SER A 154 5.84 -12.42 -5.72
CA SER A 154 4.96 -12.12 -6.86
C SER A 154 4.26 -10.76 -6.77
N PHE A 155 4.44 -10.00 -5.68
CA PHE A 155 3.73 -8.76 -5.43
C PHE A 155 4.38 -7.54 -6.09
N SER A 156 3.54 -6.61 -6.52
CA SER A 156 3.98 -5.41 -7.23
C SER A 156 4.40 -4.26 -6.31
N SER A 157 3.99 -4.31 -5.04
CA SER A 157 4.22 -3.21 -4.09
C SER A 157 4.34 -3.68 -2.64
N LEU A 158 5.00 -2.86 -1.82
CA LEU A 158 5.16 -3.10 -0.39
C LEU A 158 3.82 -3.15 0.35
N ASN A 159 2.86 -2.30 -0.02
CA ASN A 159 1.55 -2.25 0.62
C ASN A 159 0.74 -3.52 0.35
N GLU A 160 0.79 -4.00 -0.89
CA GLU A 160 0.14 -5.24 -1.30
C GLU A 160 0.74 -6.43 -0.54
N LEU A 161 2.06 -6.58 -0.59
CA LEU A 161 2.77 -7.64 0.13
C LEU A 161 2.50 -7.61 1.65
N GLU A 162 2.53 -6.43 2.28
CA GLU A 162 2.23 -6.27 3.71
C GLU A 162 0.79 -6.66 4.05
N GLY A 163 -0.19 -6.17 3.29
CA GLY A 163 -1.60 -6.46 3.53
C GLY A 163 -1.93 -7.95 3.43
N TYR A 164 -1.47 -8.59 2.35
CA TYR A 164 -1.57 -10.02 2.16
C TYR A 164 -0.87 -10.81 3.28
N ALA A 165 0.33 -10.38 3.69
CA ALA A 165 1.05 -11.02 4.80
C ALA A 165 0.33 -10.86 6.15
N ILE A 166 -0.23 -9.69 6.47
CA ILE A 166 -0.99 -9.49 7.71
C ILE A 166 -2.18 -10.46 7.78
N VAL A 167 -2.93 -10.61 6.69
CA VAL A 167 -4.07 -11.52 6.62
C VAL A 167 -3.62 -12.99 6.67
N ALA A 168 -2.55 -13.34 5.93
CA ALA A 168 -1.96 -14.68 5.91
C ALA A 168 -1.49 -15.16 7.28
N TYR A 169 -0.95 -14.26 8.10
CA TYR A 169 -0.42 -14.55 9.43
C TYR A 169 -1.39 -14.25 10.57
N ASP A 170 -2.61 -13.79 10.26
CA ASP A 170 -3.62 -13.37 11.24
C ASP A 170 -3.03 -12.44 12.32
N SER A 171 -2.20 -11.49 11.89
CA SER A 171 -1.32 -10.76 12.80
C SER A 171 -1.97 -9.54 13.45
N VAL A 172 -3.25 -9.28 13.20
CA VAL A 172 -3.98 -8.14 13.77
C VAL A 172 -4.44 -8.48 15.18
N VAL A 173 -4.38 -7.49 16.08
CA VAL A 173 -4.96 -7.63 17.42
C VAL A 173 -6.42 -8.10 17.36
N PRO A 174 -6.83 -9.06 18.21
CA PRO A 174 -6.07 -9.63 19.33
C PRO A 174 -5.14 -10.81 18.98
N ASN A 175 -5.17 -11.32 17.75
CA ASN A 175 -4.45 -12.55 17.34
C ASN A 175 -2.97 -12.30 17.00
N GLY A 176 -2.55 -11.04 16.90
CA GLY A 176 -1.16 -10.66 16.77
C GLY A 176 -0.87 -9.23 17.24
N TYR A 177 0.23 -8.67 16.78
CA TYR A 177 0.70 -7.34 17.22
C TYR A 177 0.28 -6.19 16.30
N ASN A 178 -0.13 -6.43 15.05
CA ASN A 178 -0.56 -5.37 14.13
C ASN A 178 -1.83 -4.70 14.64
N ARG A 179 -1.93 -3.37 14.47
CA ARG A 179 -3.13 -2.59 14.84
C ARG A 179 -4.11 -2.40 13.69
N VAL A 180 -3.64 -2.55 12.45
CA VAL A 180 -4.41 -2.36 11.22
C VAL A 180 -3.95 -3.35 10.15
N ILE A 181 -4.79 -3.61 9.16
CA ILE A 181 -4.56 -4.55 8.03
C ILE A 181 -3.68 -3.89 6.94
N GLY A 182 -2.70 -3.06 7.32
CA GLY A 182 -1.83 -2.35 6.37
C GLY A 182 -2.47 -1.13 5.67
N ASN A 183 -1.80 -0.62 4.64
CA ASN A 183 -2.13 0.63 3.96
C ASN A 183 -3.01 0.43 2.71
N ILE A 184 -4.30 0.19 2.91
CA ILE A 184 -5.28 -0.03 1.82
C ILE A 184 -5.58 1.28 1.07
N MET A 185 -5.54 2.43 1.75
CA MET A 185 -6.03 3.72 1.23
C MET A 185 -4.95 4.63 0.64
N ASP A 186 -3.75 4.10 0.36
CA ASP A 186 -2.64 4.91 -0.19
C ASP A 186 -2.86 5.30 -1.66
N LYS A 187 -3.73 4.58 -2.38
CA LYS A 187 -4.16 4.92 -3.74
C LYS A 187 -5.45 5.73 -3.70
N HIS A 188 -5.62 6.62 -4.69
CA HIS A 188 -6.89 7.30 -4.85
C HIS A 188 -7.97 6.30 -5.25
N VAL A 189 -9.13 6.40 -4.60
CA VAL A 189 -10.31 5.59 -4.89
C VAL A 189 -11.35 6.49 -5.54
N PHE A 190 -11.76 6.14 -6.76
CA PHE A 190 -12.87 6.81 -7.44
C PHE A 190 -14.18 6.61 -6.70
N LYS A 191 -15.21 7.39 -7.06
CA LYS A 191 -16.51 7.28 -6.39
C LYS A 191 -17.18 5.91 -6.62
N ASN A 192 -16.96 5.29 -7.76
CA ASN A 192 -17.43 3.93 -8.00
C ASN A 192 -16.59 3.32 -9.12
N ASP A 193 -16.79 2.02 -9.35
CA ASP A 193 -16.08 1.26 -10.38
C ASP A 193 -16.33 1.87 -11.78
N ASP A 194 -17.49 2.49 -12.03
CA ASP A 194 -17.81 3.10 -13.33
C ASP A 194 -17.06 4.42 -13.55
N TYR A 195 -16.83 5.22 -12.50
CA TYR A 195 -15.95 6.38 -12.55
C TYR A 195 -14.51 5.94 -12.81
N GLU A 196 -14.05 4.86 -12.20
CA GLU A 196 -12.71 4.34 -12.48
C GLU A 196 -12.59 3.86 -13.93
N LYS A 197 -13.58 3.11 -14.44
CA LYS A 197 -13.62 2.67 -15.84
C LYS A 197 -13.61 3.85 -16.81
N ALA A 198 -14.48 4.84 -16.61
CA ALA A 198 -14.54 6.02 -17.47
C ALA A 198 -13.22 6.81 -17.42
N ALA A 199 -12.61 6.94 -16.23
CA ALA A 199 -11.31 7.60 -16.09
C ALA A 199 -10.19 6.83 -16.81
N ASN A 200 -10.09 5.51 -16.62
CA ASN A 200 -9.11 4.66 -17.29
C ASN A 200 -9.27 4.74 -18.81
N PHE A 201 -10.51 4.69 -19.29
CA PHE A 201 -10.81 4.79 -20.71
C PHE A 201 -10.33 6.12 -21.33
N ILE A 202 -10.66 7.25 -20.71
CA ILE A 202 -10.15 8.56 -21.15
C ILE A 202 -8.62 8.59 -21.09
N PHE A 203 -8.03 8.03 -20.02
CA PHE A 203 -6.60 8.01 -19.80
C PHE A 203 -5.83 7.23 -20.88
N GLU A 204 -6.32 6.03 -21.22
CA GLU A 204 -5.78 5.17 -22.27
C GLU A 204 -5.87 5.86 -23.64
N ARG A 205 -7.02 6.45 -23.97
CA ARG A 205 -7.19 7.22 -25.21
C ARG A 205 -6.24 8.41 -25.32
N ILE A 206 -5.93 9.08 -24.20
CA ILE A 206 -4.91 10.14 -24.19
C ILE A 206 -3.52 9.57 -24.50
N ILE A 207 -3.18 8.42 -23.93
CA ILE A 207 -1.89 7.76 -24.22
C ILE A 207 -1.81 7.35 -25.69
N GLU A 208 -2.88 6.77 -26.25
CA GLU A 208 -2.94 6.40 -27.66
C GLU A 208 -2.72 7.61 -28.59
N VAL A 209 -3.36 8.75 -28.28
CA VAL A 209 -3.31 9.94 -29.14
C VAL A 209 -2.05 10.79 -28.92
N LYS A 210 -1.53 10.86 -27.69
CA LYS A 210 -0.45 11.80 -27.32
C LYS A 210 0.87 11.14 -26.93
N GLY A 211 0.89 9.82 -26.83
CA GLY A 211 2.04 9.04 -26.36
C GLY A 211 2.14 8.95 -24.84
N GLU A 212 2.82 7.90 -24.38
CA GLU A 212 3.00 7.56 -22.96
C GLU A 212 3.70 8.68 -22.16
N ASP A 213 4.65 9.38 -22.77
CA ASP A 213 5.40 10.44 -22.12
C ASP A 213 4.60 11.75 -21.93
N PHE A 214 3.42 11.89 -22.54
CA PHE A 214 2.61 13.12 -22.47
C PHE A 214 2.32 13.51 -21.02
N PHE A 215 1.89 12.57 -20.18
CA PHE A 215 1.56 12.86 -18.79
C PHE A 215 2.77 13.30 -17.96
N LEU A 216 4.00 12.92 -18.33
CA LEU A 216 5.22 13.36 -17.64
C LEU A 216 5.42 14.88 -17.74
N THR A 217 4.84 15.52 -18.77
CA THR A 217 4.88 16.98 -18.94
C THR A 217 4.01 17.72 -17.89
N LEU A 218 3.03 17.04 -17.29
CA LEU A 218 2.11 17.55 -16.26
C LEU A 218 2.71 17.42 -14.84
N SER A 219 3.95 17.88 -14.71
CA SER A 219 4.83 17.61 -13.56
C SER A 219 4.35 18.15 -12.21
N ASN A 220 3.45 19.14 -12.19
CA ASN A 220 2.94 19.76 -10.97
C ASN A 220 1.41 19.84 -10.93
N GLU A 221 0.86 20.10 -9.74
CA GLU A 221 -0.59 20.10 -9.51
C GLU A 221 -1.30 21.14 -10.36
N ARG A 222 -0.75 22.34 -10.49
CA ARG A 222 -1.35 23.41 -11.31
C ARG A 222 -1.51 22.98 -12.77
N LYS A 223 -0.48 22.35 -13.36
CA LYS A 223 -0.55 21.82 -14.73
C LYS A 223 -1.63 20.75 -14.86
N ARG A 224 -1.73 19.81 -13.91
CA ARG A 224 -2.77 18.77 -13.91
C ARG A 224 -4.18 19.34 -13.78
N VAL A 225 -4.38 20.32 -12.90
CA VAL A 225 -5.67 21.02 -12.75
C VAL A 225 -6.08 21.72 -14.04
N VAL A 226 -5.18 22.52 -14.61
CA VAL A 226 -5.46 23.27 -15.85
C VAL A 226 -5.75 22.30 -17.00
N TYR A 227 -4.96 21.24 -17.15
CA TYR A 227 -5.17 20.25 -18.20
C TYR A 227 -6.50 19.52 -18.03
N THR A 228 -6.79 18.99 -16.84
CA THR A 228 -8.04 18.26 -16.57
C THR A 228 -9.26 19.13 -16.82
N HIS A 229 -9.22 20.40 -16.39
CA HIS A 229 -10.32 21.33 -16.62
C HIS A 229 -10.55 21.58 -18.11
N LYS A 230 -9.49 21.83 -18.89
CA LYS A 230 -9.58 22.03 -20.34
C LYS A 230 -10.08 20.79 -21.05
N LEU A 231 -9.51 19.62 -20.74
CA LEU A 231 -9.90 18.34 -21.30
C LEU A 231 -11.39 18.09 -21.10
N PHE A 232 -11.89 18.25 -19.86
CA PHE A 232 -13.29 17.95 -19.57
C PHE A 232 -14.24 18.95 -20.23
N ALA A 233 -13.84 20.22 -20.37
CA ALA A 233 -14.61 21.21 -21.12
C ALA A 233 -14.64 20.90 -22.63
N GLU A 234 -13.51 20.47 -23.20
CA GLU A 234 -13.42 20.05 -24.61
C GLU A 234 -14.27 18.81 -24.90
N LEU A 235 -14.28 17.85 -23.97
CA LEU A 235 -15.11 16.64 -24.04
C LEU A 235 -16.57 16.88 -23.60
N ARG A 236 -16.93 18.11 -23.21
CA ARG A 236 -18.27 18.50 -22.75
C ARG A 236 -18.82 17.70 -21.55
N LEU A 237 -17.94 17.12 -20.75
CA LEU A 237 -18.34 16.29 -19.61
C LEU A 237 -19.02 17.11 -18.51
N PRO A 238 -20.01 16.54 -17.79
CA PRO A 238 -20.68 17.21 -16.68
C PRO A 238 -19.69 17.52 -15.54
N ARG A 239 -19.99 18.58 -14.78
CA ARG A 239 -19.11 19.06 -13.71
C ARG A 239 -19.18 18.14 -12.49
N ASN A 240 -18.34 17.11 -12.48
CA ASN A 240 -18.23 16.16 -11.38
C ASN A 240 -16.92 16.34 -10.59
N LEU A 241 -17.02 16.86 -9.35
CA LEU A 241 -15.85 17.17 -8.52
C LEU A 241 -15.06 15.90 -8.10
N HIS A 242 -15.77 14.81 -7.81
CA HIS A 242 -15.14 13.54 -7.41
C HIS A 242 -14.36 12.94 -8.56
N PHE A 243 -14.99 12.85 -9.74
CA PHE A 243 -14.35 12.35 -10.96
C PHE A 243 -13.14 13.20 -11.36
N SER A 244 -13.29 14.53 -11.39
CA SER A 244 -12.18 15.43 -11.73
C SER A 244 -11.01 15.35 -10.74
N LYS A 245 -11.29 15.23 -9.44
CA LYS A 245 -10.25 15.02 -8.43
C LYS A 245 -9.56 13.67 -8.66
N GLY A 246 -10.33 12.61 -8.93
CA GLY A 246 -9.77 11.29 -9.14
C GLY A 246 -8.91 11.16 -10.38
N PHE A 247 -9.35 11.73 -11.50
CA PHE A 247 -8.58 11.77 -12.73
C PHE A 247 -7.22 12.47 -12.54
N ARG A 248 -7.17 13.58 -11.79
CA ARG A 248 -5.90 14.26 -11.46
C ARG A 248 -4.96 13.39 -10.61
N MET A 249 -5.53 12.65 -9.67
CA MET A 249 -4.76 11.74 -8.81
C MET A 249 -4.21 10.55 -9.61
N MET A 250 -4.99 10.01 -10.55
CA MET A 250 -4.55 8.98 -11.49
C MET A 250 -3.32 9.46 -12.30
N ILE A 251 -3.38 10.67 -12.89
CA ILE A 251 -2.23 11.26 -13.59
C ILE A 251 -1.01 11.39 -12.67
N LYS A 252 -1.21 11.84 -11.42
CA LYS A 252 -0.12 11.99 -10.45
C LYS A 252 0.56 10.66 -10.13
N GLU A 253 -0.20 9.59 -9.91
CA GLU A 253 0.36 8.27 -9.64
C GLU A 253 1.08 7.70 -10.86
N TYR A 254 0.53 7.85 -12.07
CA TYR A 254 1.22 7.46 -13.31
C TYR A 254 2.60 8.12 -13.46
N ILE A 255 2.69 9.44 -13.21
CA ILE A 255 3.97 10.16 -13.25
C ILE A 255 4.95 9.62 -12.21
N LYS A 256 4.46 9.32 -11.00
CA LYS A 256 5.29 8.81 -9.89
C LYS A 256 5.81 7.40 -10.18
N GLU A 257 5.02 6.54 -10.81
CA GLU A 257 5.43 5.20 -11.21
C GLU A 257 6.45 5.23 -12.35
N ASN A 258 6.23 6.05 -13.38
CA ASN A 258 7.15 6.14 -14.52
C ASN A 258 8.48 6.82 -14.18
N LYS A 259 8.48 7.79 -13.25
CA LYS A 259 9.74 8.35 -12.71
C LYS A 259 10.59 7.32 -11.97
N LYS A 260 9.97 6.30 -11.36
CA LYS A 260 10.70 5.21 -10.70
C LYS A 260 11.27 4.19 -11.69
N ARG A 261 10.72 4.08 -12.90
CA ARG A 261 11.19 3.16 -13.95
C ARG A 261 12.38 3.71 -14.74
N LYS A 262 12.52 5.05 -14.81
CA LYS A 262 13.61 5.74 -15.54
C LYS A 262 14.84 6.05 -14.66
N ASN A 263 14.81 5.70 -13.37
CA ASN A 263 15.90 5.83 -12.40
C ASN A 263 16.31 4.45 -11.90
#